data_AF-A0A109ZKF5-F1
#
_entry.id   AF-A0A109ZKF5-F1
#
_cell.length_a   1.000
_cell.length_b   1.000
_cell.length_c   1.000
_cell.angle_alpha   90.00
_cell.angle_beta   90.00
_cell.angle_gamma   90.00
#
_symmetry.space_group_name_H-M   'P 1'
#
loop_
_entity.id
_entity.type
_entity.pdbx_description
1 polymer ?
#
loop_
_entity_poly.entity_id
_entity_poly.type
_entity_poly.pdbx_seq_one_letter_code
_entity_poly.pdbx_strand_id
1 'polypeptide(L)' 'MKKNFYIFMIILFIFFSISLIILYLHNILTYLTIETTFLLLKNGINIFALHVDGPLSPQYISSGDFQILILSLLEPDAFA' A
#
# COMPACT_ATOMS: atom_id res chain seq x y z
N MET A 1 10.90 19.49 -27.59
CA MET A 1 9.91 18.50 -27.08
C MET A 1 10.58 17.28 -26.44
N LYS A 2 11.52 16.58 -27.09
CA LYS A 2 12.17 15.37 -26.55
C LYS A 2 12.82 15.56 -25.15
N LYS A 3 13.56 16.66 -24.93
CA LYS A 3 14.21 16.96 -23.63
C LYS A 3 13.20 17.04 -22.46
N ASN A 4 12.06 17.70 -22.66
CA ASN A 4 11.04 17.84 -21.63
C ASN A 4 10.36 16.50 -21.30
N PHE A 5 10.20 15.63 -22.31
CA PHE A 5 9.71 14.27 -22.10
C PHE A 5 10.67 13.43 -21.24
N TYR A 6 11.98 13.51 -21.49
CA TYR A 6 12.96 12.81 -20.65
C TYR A 6 12.95 13.32 -19.20
N ILE A 7 12.88 14.64 -18.99
CA ILE A 7 12.79 15.22 -17.64
C ILE A 7 11.52 14.73 -16.93
N PHE A 8 10.38 14.72 -17.61
CA PHE A 8 9.13 14.19 -17.07
C PHE A 8 9.26 12.71 -16.67
N MET A 9 9.87 11.88 -17.52
CA MET A 9 10.09 10.46 -17.23
C MET A 9 11.01 10.25 -16.01
N ILE A 10 12.04 11.08 -15.86
CA ILE A 10 12.93 11.03 -14.68
C ILE A 10 12.16 11.38 -13.41
N ILE A 11 11.34 12.44 -13.44
CA ILE A 11 10.52 12.83 -12.29
C ILE A 11 9.55 11.71 -11.93
N LEU A 12 8.87 11.13 -12.93
CA LEU A 12 7.95 10.02 -12.73
C LEU A 12 8.65 8.80 -12.11
N PHE A 13 9.84 8.47 -12.59
CA PHE A 13 10.65 7.39 -12.05
C PHE A 13 11.02 7.65 -10.58
N ILE A 14 11.45 8.86 -10.23
CA ILE A 14 11.79 9.24 -8.85
C ILE A 14 10.56 9.07 -7.93
N PHE A 15 9.40 9.57 -8.32
CA PHE A 15 8.16 9.41 -7.53
C PHE A 15 7.79 7.94 -7.35
N PHE A 16 7.92 7.14 -8.40
CA PHE A 16 7.66 5.71 -8.34
C PHE A 16 8.63 5.00 -7.38
N SER A 17 9.93 5.30 -7.46
CA SER A 17 10.94 4.73 -6.56
C SER A 17 10.69 5.11 -5.10
N ILE A 18 10.38 6.38 -4.81
CA ILE A 18 10.07 6.82 -3.44
C ILE A 18 8.84 6.08 -2.90
N SER A 19 7.81 5.92 -3.73
CA SER A 19 6.59 5.20 -3.37
C SER A 19 6.89 3.75 -2.99
N LEU A 20 7.69 3.05 -3.80
CA LEU A 20 8.11 1.67 -3.51
C LEU A 20 8.93 1.56 -2.21
N ILE A 21 9.81 2.52 -1.96
CA ILE A 21 10.63 2.55 -0.73
C ILE A 21 9.72 2.69 0.50
N ILE A 22 8.74 3.58 0.47
CA ILE A 22 7.77 3.76 1.57
C ILE A 22 7.03 2.44 1.83
N LEU A 23 6.47 1.83 0.78
CA LEU A 23 5.73 0.57 0.90
C LEU A 23 6.61 -0.60 1.42
N TYR A 24 7.89 -0.62 1.04
CA TYR A 24 8.85 -1.60 1.53
C TYR A 24 9.18 -1.39 3.02
N LEU A 25 9.48 -0.15 3.43
CA LEU A 25 9.80 0.17 4.82
C LEU A 25 8.63 -0.05 5.77
N HIS A 26 7.40 0.08 5.27
CA HIS A 26 6.19 -0.20 6.02
C HIS A 26 5.84 -1.69 6.05
N ASN A 27 6.62 -2.53 5.37
CA ASN A 27 6.43 -3.98 5.24
C ASN A 27 5.02 -4.37 4.72
N ILE A 28 4.33 -3.45 4.03
CA ILE A 28 3.02 -3.69 3.41
C ILE A 28 3.20 -4.31 2.02
N LEU A 29 4.34 -4.07 1.35
CA LEU A 29 4.58 -4.50 -0.03
C LEU A 29 4.40 -6.01 -0.24
N THR A 30 4.74 -6.84 0.74
CA THR A 30 4.58 -8.31 0.70
C THR A 30 3.13 -8.77 0.74
N TYR A 31 2.20 -7.91 1.16
CA TYR A 31 0.77 -8.17 1.26
C TYR A 31 -0.04 -7.53 0.13
N LEU A 32 0.60 -6.71 -0.72
CA LEU A 32 -0.04 -6.04 -1.84
C LEU A 32 0.02 -6.92 -3.10
N THR A 33 -1.11 -7.53 -3.42
CA THR A 33 -1.41 -8.05 -4.76
C THR A 33 -2.23 -7.00 -5.52
N ILE A 34 -2.46 -7.20 -6.81
CA ILE A 34 -3.33 -6.31 -7.60
C ILE A 34 -4.74 -6.27 -6.97
N GLU A 35 -5.24 -7.42 -6.53
CA GLU A 35 -6.56 -7.56 -5.92
C GLU A 35 -6.65 -6.83 -4.57
N THR A 36 -5.70 -7.06 -3.66
CA THR A 36 -5.72 -6.40 -2.34
C THR A 36 -5.50 -4.90 -2.48
N THR A 37 -4.62 -4.47 -3.40
CA THR A 37 -4.42 -3.04 -3.70
C THR A 37 -5.72 -2.40 -4.16
N PHE A 38 -6.42 -3.01 -5.12
CA PHE A 38 -7.70 -2.47 -5.61
C PHE A 38 -8.76 -2.46 -4.51
N LEU A 39 -8.85 -3.53 -3.71
CA LEU A 39 -9.80 -3.62 -2.61
C LEU A 39 -9.58 -2.51 -1.57
N LEU A 40 -8.33 -2.28 -1.16
CA LEU A 40 -7.97 -1.23 -0.22
C LEU A 40 -8.30 0.17 -0.80
N LEU A 41 -7.94 0.43 -2.05
CA LEU A 41 -8.23 1.71 -2.71
C LEU A 41 -9.74 1.95 -2.89
N LYS A 42 -10.50 0.93 -3.28
CA LYS A 42 -11.96 1.00 -3.44
C LYS A 42 -12.65 1.37 -2.14
N ASN A 43 -12.10 0.92 -1.00
CA ASN A 43 -12.61 1.22 0.33
C ASN A 43 -11.96 2.48 0.95
N GLY A 44 -11.20 3.26 0.18
CA GLY A 44 -10.62 4.53 0.64
C GLY A 44 -9.48 4.38 1.63
N ILE A 45 -8.89 3.19 1.75
CA ILE A 45 -7.78 2.93 2.67
C ILE A 45 -6.47 3.42 2.06
N ASN A 46 -5.78 4.31 2.77
CA ASN A 46 -4.49 4.83 2.33
C ASN A 46 -3.38 3.80 2.59
N ILE A 47 -2.96 3.12 1.52
CA ILE A 47 -1.92 2.08 1.56
C ILE A 47 -0.58 2.62 2.10
N PHE A 48 -0.24 3.88 1.82
CA PHE A 48 1.00 4.49 2.31
C PHE A 48 0.98 4.78 3.81
N ALA A 49 -0.18 4.76 4.46
CA ALA A 49 -0.31 4.94 5.89
C ALA A 49 -0.35 3.61 6.66
N LEU A 50 -0.44 2.47 5.96
CA LEU A 50 -0.42 1.15 6.58
C LEU A 50 1.01 0.74 6.90
N HIS A 51 1.21 0.22 8.11
CA HIS A 51 2.47 -0.40 8.56
C HIS A 51 2.15 -1.79 9.09
N VAL A 52 2.68 -2.85 8.47
CA VAL A 52 2.40 -4.24 8.89
C VAL A 52 3.59 -4.82 9.61
N ASP A 53 3.40 -5.30 10.85
CA ASP A 53 4.47 -5.89 11.67
C ASP A 53 5.74 -5.02 11.74
N GLY A 54 5.56 -3.70 11.75
CA GLY A 54 6.65 -2.74 11.65
C GLY A 54 7.35 -2.51 13.00
N PRO A 55 8.65 -2.83 13.17
CA PRO A 55 9.38 -2.51 14.39
C PRO A 55 9.61 -1.00 14.57
N LEU A 56 9.40 -0.22 13.51
CA LEU A 56 9.72 1.21 13.42
C LEU A 56 8.53 2.14 13.70
N SER A 57 7.32 1.61 13.90
CA SER A 57 6.13 2.40 14.22
C SER A 57 5.39 1.82 15.42
N PRO A 58 5.06 2.62 16.45
CA PRO A 58 4.21 2.17 17.56
C PRO A 58 2.75 1.94 17.11
N GLN A 59 2.38 2.46 15.93
CA GLN A 59 1.10 2.23 15.28
C GLN A 59 1.34 1.34 14.07
N TYR A 60 1.32 0.02 14.30
CA TYR A 60 1.34 -0.99 13.25
C TYR A 60 0.10 -1.87 13.37
N ILE A 61 -0.36 -2.40 12.24
CA ILE A 61 -1.33 -3.48 12.20
C ILE A 61 -0.56 -4.80 12.20
N SER A 62 -0.98 -5.77 13.01
CA SER A 62 -0.35 -7.09 12.92
C SER A 62 -0.68 -7.75 11.58
N SER A 63 0.14 -8.66 11.09
CA SER A 63 -0.18 -9.41 9.86
C SER A 63 -1.50 -10.18 9.95
N GLY A 64 -1.85 -10.70 11.14
CA GLY A 64 -3.14 -11.34 11.39
C GLY A 64 -4.30 -10.36 11.27
N ASP A 65 -4.18 -9.18 11.89
CA ASP A 65 -5.20 -8.14 11.81
C ASP A 65 -5.34 -7.58 10.40
N PHE A 66 -4.23 -7.50 9.65
CA PHE A 66 -4.26 -7.13 8.24
C PHE A 66 -5.05 -8.14 7.41
N GLN A 67 -4.87 -9.45 7.65
CA GLN A 67 -5.67 -10.48 6.98
C GLN A 67 -7.15 -10.37 7.33
N ILE A 68 -7.47 -10.12 8.61
CA ILE A 68 -8.86 -9.89 9.04
C ILE A 68 -9.45 -8.66 8.35
N LEU A 69 -8.68 -7.58 8.23
CA LEU A 69 -9.09 -6.40 7.46
C LEU A 69 -9.40 -6.77 6.00
N ILE A 70 -8.54 -7.54 5.33
CA ILE A 70 -8.82 -7.95 3.95
C ILE A 70 -10.09 -8.81 3.87
N LEU A 71 -10.28 -9.75 4.79
CA LEU A 71 -11.47 -10.60 4.83
C LEU A 71 -12.75 -9.80 5.07
N SER A 72 -12.74 -8.84 6.00
CA SER A 72 -13.91 -8.00 6.29
C SER A 72 -14.27 -7.07 5.13
N LEU A 73 -13.29 -6.66 4.32
CA LEU A 73 -13.54 -5.90 3.09
C LEU A 73 -14.07 -6.75 1.94
N LEU A 74 -13.76 -8.05 1.92
CA LEU A 74 -14.27 -9.01 0.93
C LEU A 74 -15.71 -9.44 1.26
N GLU A 75 -15.99 -9.70 2.54
CA GLU A 75 -17.26 -10.20 3.04
C GLU A 75 -17.80 -9.30 4.17
N PRO A 76 -18.32 -8.10 3.84
CA PRO A 76 -18.78 -7.15 4.85
C PRO A 76 -19.94 -7.68 5.72
N ASP A 77 -20.71 -8.64 5.20
CA ASP A 77 -21.87 -9.22 5.88
C ASP A 77 -21.50 -10.45 6.76
N ALA A 78 -20.27 -10.98 6.67
CA ALA A 78 -19.84 -12.15 7.44
C ALA A 78 -19.55 -11.85 8.93
N PHE A 79 -19.44 -10.56 9.27
CA PHE A 79 -19.08 -10.08 10.60
C PHE A 79 -20.09 -9.05 11.16
N ALA A 80 -21.26 -8.90 10.54
CA ALA A 80 -22.38 -8.05 10.98
C ALA A 80 -23.31 -8.79 11.94
#